data_AF-A0AAJ6BNQ0-F1
#
_entry.id   AF-A0AAJ6BNQ0-F1
#
_cell.length_a   1.000
_cell.length_b   1.000
_cell.length_c   1.000
_cell.angle_alpha   90.00
_cell.angle_beta   90.00
_cell.angle_gamma   90.00
#
_symmetry.space_group_name_H-M   'P 1'
#
loop_
_entity.id
_entity.type
_entity.pdbx_description
1 polymer ?
#
loop_
_entity_poly.entity_id
_entity_poly.type
_entity_poly.pdbx_seq_one_letter_code
_entity_poly.pdbx_strand_id
1 'polypeptide(L)' 'MFIYGIAQGVVEKDPAAKLGAVLKPLRKGRQPAITDLVPLRRMIATAEEDYARPATRPALGLLALSAVRPSELRSAA' A
#
# COMPACT_ATOMS: atom_id res chain seq x y z
N MET A 1 1.92 22.13 -5.35
CA MET A 1 2.18 22.23 -3.89
C MET A 1 1.72 23.61 -3.43
N PHE A 2 0.91 23.74 -2.38
CA PHE A 2 0.39 25.05 -1.94
C PHE A 2 1.51 26.03 -1.56
N ILE A 3 2.62 25.53 -1.02
CA ILE A 3 3.84 26.31 -0.72
C ILE A 3 4.39 27.01 -1.96
N TYR A 4 4.42 26.33 -3.12
CA TYR A 4 4.86 26.93 -4.37
C TYR A 4 3.90 28.04 -4.87
N GLY A 5 2.59 27.83 -4.73
CA GLY A 5 1.58 28.83 -5.08
C GLY A 5 1.62 30.07 -4.17
N ILE A 6 1.94 29.89 -2.89
CA ILE A 6 2.15 30.97 -1.92
C ILE A 6 3.42 31.76 -2.27
N ALA A 7 4.51 31.08 -2.62
CA ALA A 7 5.75 31.74 -3.06
C ALA A 7 5.57 32.54 -4.36
N GLN A 8 4.66 32.11 -5.23
CA GLN A 8 4.32 32.80 -6.49
C GLN A 8 3.22 33.87 -6.32
N GLY A 9 2.68 34.06 -5.11
CA GLY A 9 1.60 35.02 -4.84
C GLY A 9 0.24 34.66 -5.46
N VAL A 10 0.06 33.43 -5.94
CA VAL A 10 -1.17 32.94 -6.59
C VAL A 10 -2.17 32.39 -5.58
N VAL A 11 -1.70 31.97 -4.40
CA VAL A 11 -2.52 31.39 -3.32
C VAL A 11 -2.05 31.96 -1.98
N GLU A 12 -2.96 32.36 -1.11
CA GLU A 12 -2.59 32.99 0.18
C GLU A 12 -2.46 32.00 1.34
N LYS A 13 -3.17 30.86 1.28
CA LYS A 13 -3.28 29.92 2.41
C LYS A 13 -3.16 28.48 1.95
N ASP A 14 -2.49 27.66 2.76
CA ASP A 14 -2.42 26.22 2.57
C ASP A 14 -3.53 25.52 3.39
N PRO A 15 -4.59 25.01 2.74
CA PRO A 15 -5.65 24.26 3.43
C PRO A 15 -5.18 22.91 3.98
N ALA A 16 -4.05 22.36 3.49
CA ALA A 16 -3.51 21.07 3.93
C ALA A 16 -2.60 21.19 5.16
N ALA A 17 -2.20 22.41 5.56
CA ALA A 17 -1.29 22.63 6.69
C ALA A 17 -1.77 22.04 8.02
N LYS A 18 -3.10 22.00 8.24
CA LYS A 18 -3.72 21.45 9.46
C LYS A 18 -4.19 20.01 9.33
N LEU A 19 -4.11 19.42 8.12
CA LEU A 19 -4.69 18.10 7.84
C LEU A 19 -4.04 17.01 8.69
N GLY A 20 -2.72 17.10 8.92
CA GLY A 20 -1.97 16.11 9.70
C GLY A 20 -2.50 15.86 11.12
N ALA A 21 -3.12 16.87 11.75
CA ALA A 21 -3.70 16.76 13.10
C ALA A 21 -5.07 16.05 13.12
N VAL A 22 -5.77 16.01 11.98
CA VAL A 22 -7.11 15.41 11.84
C VAL A 22 -7.02 13.98 11.29
N LEU A 23 -5.90 13.63 10.66
CA LEU A 23 -5.68 12.30 10.12
C LEU A 23 -5.48 11.27 11.25
N LYS A 24 -5.92 10.03 10.98
CA LYS A 24 -5.65 8.91 11.90
C LYS A 24 -4.13 8.76 12.11
N PRO A 25 -3.68 8.53 13.35
CA PRO A 25 -2.27 8.37 13.63
C PRO A 25 -1.69 7.22 12.83
N LEU A 26 -0.59 7.49 12.13
CA LEU A 26 0.11 6.47 11.37
C LEU A 26 0.64 5.41 12.35
N ARG A 27 0.23 4.16 12.18
CA ARG A 27 0.84 3.02 12.88
C ARG A 27 2.26 2.84 12.38
N LYS A 28 3.21 3.48 13.08
CA LYS A 28 4.65 3.33 12.84
C LYS A 28 5.13 2.07 13.57
N GLY A 29 5.61 1.10 12.81
CA GLY A 29 6.17 -0.15 13.33
C GLY A 29 6.84 -0.93 12.21
N ARG A 30 7.63 -1.94 12.55
CA ARG A 30 8.13 -2.89 11.55
C ARG A 30 6.91 -3.65 11.01
N GLN A 31 6.70 -3.59 9.70
CA GLN A 31 5.86 -4.55 8.99
C GLN A 31 6.83 -5.59 8.40
N PRO A 32 7.34 -6.54 9.21
CA PRO A 32 8.31 -7.51 8.71
C PRO A 32 7.63 -8.33 7.61
N ALA A 33 8.29 -8.41 6.46
CA ALA A 33 7.93 -9.40 5.46
C ALA A 33 8.08 -10.79 6.08
N ILE A 34 7.20 -11.72 5.72
CA ILE A 34 7.37 -13.13 6.08
C ILE A 34 8.62 -13.63 5.35
N THR A 35 9.71 -13.84 6.08
CA THR A 35 10.99 -14.31 5.53
C THR A 35 11.13 -15.83 5.57
N ASP A 36 10.38 -16.49 6.43
CA ASP A 36 10.43 -17.94 6.62
C ASP A 36 9.45 -18.66 5.69
N LEU A 37 9.88 -19.77 5.11
CA LEU A 37 9.09 -20.55 4.14
C LEU A 37 7.83 -21.17 4.73
N VAL A 38 7.88 -21.63 5.99
CA VAL A 38 6.74 -22.32 6.62
C VAL A 38 5.58 -21.35 6.87
N PRO A 39 5.78 -20.17 7.49
CA PRO A 39 4.73 -19.16 7.60
C PRO A 39 4.27 -18.62 6.24
N LEU A 40 5.16 -18.54 5.23
CA LEU A 40 4.81 -18.09 3.88
C LEU A 40 3.81 -19.04 3.22
N ARG A 41 4.08 -20.34 3.26
CA ARG A 41 3.18 -21.38 2.71
C ARG A 41 1.81 -21.33 3.39
N ARG A 42 1.79 -21.17 4.71
CA ARG A 42 0.53 -21.05 5.47
C ARG A 42 -0.27 -19.82 5.03
N MET A 43 0.39 -18.67 4.89
CA MET A 43 -0.26 -17.43 4.45
C MET A 43 -0.85 -17.56 3.04
N ILE A 44 -0.12 -18.18 2.10
CA ILE A 44 -0.62 -18.42 0.74
C ILE A 44 -1.85 -19.34 0.76
N ALA A 45 -1.81 -20.45 1.52
CA ALA A 45 -2.95 -21.35 1.63
C ALA A 45 -4.20 -20.64 2.18
N THR A 46 -4.03 -19.81 3.22
CA THR A 46 -5.13 -19.01 3.77
C THR A 46 -5.68 -18.00 2.77
N ALA A 47 -4.82 -17.37 1.94
CA ALA A 47 -5.26 -16.44 0.90
C ALA A 47 -6.06 -17.11 -0.22
N GLU A 48 -5.75 -18.38 -0.53
CA GLU A 48 -6.48 -19.17 -1.52
C GLU A 48 -7.86 -19.63 -1.02
N GLU A 49 -7.97 -19.92 0.28
CA GLU A 49 -9.22 -20.31 0.93
C GLU A 49 -10.20 -19.14 1.12
N ASP A 50 -9.70 -17.90 1.18
CA ASP A 50 -10.53 -16.72 1.39
C ASP A 50 -11.46 -16.42 0.20
N TYR A 51 -12.64 -15.86 0.49
CA TYR A 51 -13.60 -15.45 -0.52
C TYR A 51 -13.18 -14.10 -1.13
N ALA A 52 -12.32 -14.18 -2.15
CA ALA A 52 -11.84 -13.03 -2.90
C ALA A 52 -12.41 -12.98 -4.32
N ARG A 53 -12.34 -11.81 -4.94
CA ARG A 53 -12.70 -11.66 -6.37
C ARG A 53 -11.81 -12.57 -7.22
N PRO A 54 -12.29 -13.08 -8.38
CA PRO A 54 -11.55 -14.04 -9.21
C PRO A 54 -10.12 -13.61 -9.60
N ALA A 55 -9.89 -12.30 -9.77
CA ALA A 55 -8.57 -11.75 -10.08
C ALA A 55 -7.69 -11.53 -8.83
N THR A 56 -8.27 -11.34 -7.65
CA THR A 56 -7.54 -11.00 -6.43
C THR A 56 -6.78 -12.20 -5.88
N ARG A 57 -7.38 -13.39 -5.93
CA ARG A 57 -6.78 -14.63 -5.41
C ARG A 57 -5.43 -14.95 -6.09
N PRO A 58 -5.35 -15.12 -7.42
CA PRO A 58 -4.06 -15.37 -8.09
C PRO A 58 -3.07 -14.21 -7.96
N ALA A 59 -3.55 -12.96 -7.89
CA ALA A 59 -2.67 -11.80 -7.72
C ALA A 59 -1.93 -11.81 -6.37
N LEU A 60 -2.57 -12.26 -5.29
CA LEU A 60 -1.91 -12.38 -3.98
C LEU A 60 -0.76 -13.39 -4.01
N GLY A 61 -0.94 -14.53 -4.68
CA GLY A 61 0.12 -15.51 -4.89
C GLY A 61 1.30 -14.96 -5.68
N LEU A 62 1.02 -14.25 -6.78
CA LEU A 62 2.06 -13.61 -7.60
C LEU A 62 2.84 -12.55 -6.82
N LEU A 63 2.16 -11.73 -6.00
CA LEU A 63 2.83 -10.75 -5.15
C LEU A 63 3.74 -11.41 -4.10
N ALA A 64 3.26 -12.48 -3.47
CA ALA A 64 4.01 -13.21 -2.45
C ALA A 64 5.28 -13.87 -3.03
N LEU A 65 5.23 -14.37 -4.28
CA LEU A 65 6.34 -15.09 -4.90
C LEU A 65 7.32 -14.19 -5.66
N SER A 66 6.86 -13.07 -6.21
CA SER A 66 7.70 -12.16 -7.01
C SER A 66 8.34 -11.03 -6.21
N ALA A 67 7.83 -10.75 -4.99
CA ALA A 67 8.21 -9.58 -4.18
C ALA A 67 8.08 -8.23 -4.92
N VAL A 68 7.29 -8.20 -5.99
CA VAL A 68 7.04 -7.03 -6.82
C VAL A 68 5.93 -6.16 -6.19
N ARG A 69 5.96 -4.85 -6.43
CA ARG A 69 4.89 -3.95 -5.97
C ARG A 69 3.59 -4.22 -6.73
N PRO A 70 2.41 -4.09 -6.10
CA PRO A 70 1.13 -4.30 -6.78
C PRO A 70 0.90 -3.45 -8.05
N SER A 71 1.55 -2.28 -8.15
CA SER A 71 1.51 -1.44 -9.35
C SER A 71 2.12 -2.13 -10.57
N GLU A 72 3.29 -2.72 -10.40
CA GLU A 72 4.03 -3.36 -11.50
C GLU A 72 3.34 -4.65 -11.95
N LEU A 73 2.71 -5.39 -11.02
CA LEU A 73 1.91 -6.56 -11.36
C LEU A 73 0.69 -6.17 -12.19
N ARG A 74 0.07 -5.03 -11.88
CA ARG A 74 -1.10 -4.54 -12.62
C ARG A 74 -0.75 -4.07 -14.03
N SER A 75 0.47 -3.59 -14.27
CA SER A 75 0.95 -3.20 -15.61
C SER A 75 1.46 -4.36 -16.46
N ALA A 76 1.63 -5.55 -15.87
CA ALA A 76 2.14 -6.73 -16.57
C ALA A 76 1.02 -7.64 -17.15
N ALA A 77 -0.24 -7.39 -16.78
CA ALA A 77 -1.43 -8.12 -17.22
C ALA A 77 -2.15 -7.38 -18.35
#